data_AF-A0A7W2CWK3-F1
#
_entry.id   AF-A0A7W2CWK3-F1
#
_cell.length_a   1.000
_cell.length_b   1.000
_cell.length_c   1.000
_cell.angle_alpha   90.00
_cell.angle_beta   90.00
_cell.angle_gamma   90.00
#
_symmetry.space_group_name_H-M   'P 1'
#
loop_
_entity.id
_entity.type
_entity.pdbx_description
1 polymer ?
#
loop_
_entity_poly.entity_id
_entity_poly.type
_entity_poly.pdbx_seq_one_letter_code
_entity_poly.pdbx_strand_id
1 'polypeptide(L)' 'MDEQDCESCHLESFRELSGFELSVQLAASKADVAGIIYAHDLSEEEFSDRFPELAKLVQDLPDDLPHLG' A
#
# COMPACT_ATOMS: atom_id res chain seq x y z
N MET A 1 -24.43 2.03 30.91
CA MET A 1 -23.24 2.82 31.31
C MET A 1 -22.16 2.34 30.38
N ASP A 2 -21.88 3.19 29.41
CA ASP A 2 -21.18 2.92 28.17
C ASP A 2 -19.69 2.66 28.41
N GLU A 3 -19.20 1.55 27.88
CA GLU A 3 -17.78 1.37 27.58
C GLU A 3 -17.70 0.92 26.11
N GLN A 4 -17.71 1.93 25.23
CA GLN A 4 -17.29 1.81 23.84
C GLN A 4 -15.84 1.32 23.82
N ASP A 5 -15.69 0.00 23.85
CA ASP A 5 -14.41 -0.67 23.71
C ASP A 5 -13.90 -0.47 22.27
N CYS A 6 -12.85 0.35 22.16
CA CYS A 6 -11.92 0.39 21.04
C CYS A 6 -12.42 0.85 19.65
N GLU A 7 -13.29 1.85 19.54
CA GLU A 7 -13.43 2.56 18.25
C GLU A 7 -12.21 3.46 17.96
N SER A 8 -11.59 4.04 19.00
CA SER A 8 -10.47 4.98 18.83
C SER A 8 -9.10 4.35 18.58
N CYS A 9 -8.85 3.10 19.02
CA CYS A 9 -7.57 2.42 18.76
C CYS A 9 -7.52 1.76 17.37
N HIS A 10 -8.67 1.58 16.73
CA HIS A 10 -8.76 1.07 15.36
C HIS A 10 -8.59 2.19 14.33
N LEU A 11 -9.01 3.42 14.64
CA LEU A 11 -9.06 4.51 13.65
C LEU A 11 -7.71 5.06 13.20
N GLU A 12 -6.68 5.05 14.06
CA GLU A 12 -5.33 5.48 13.67
C GLU A 12 -4.71 4.47 12.69
N SER A 13 -4.77 3.17 13.03
CA SER A 13 -4.28 2.09 12.17
C SER A 13 -5.05 2.00 10.84
N PHE A 14 -6.38 2.18 10.85
CA PHE A 14 -7.19 2.21 9.62
C PHE A 14 -6.89 3.43 8.74
N ARG A 15 -6.60 4.60 9.33
CA ARG A 15 -6.26 5.81 8.56
C ARG A 15 -4.90 5.68 7.88
N GLU A 16 -3.92 5.15 8.60
CA GLU A 16 -2.58 4.89 8.06
C GLU A 16 -2.61 3.82 6.97
N LEU A 17 -3.37 2.73 7.18
CA LEU A 17 -3.62 1.70 6.15
C LEU A 17 -4.32 2.28 4.92
N SER A 18 -5.37 3.10 5.11
CA SER A 18 -6.08 3.75 4.00
C SER A 18 -5.16 4.66 3.18
N GLY A 19 -4.24 5.38 3.83
CA GLY A 19 -3.28 6.25 3.14
C GLY A 19 -2.24 5.46 2.33
N PHE A 20 -1.74 4.36 2.89
CA PHE A 20 -0.83 3.45 2.20
C PHE A 20 -1.51 2.78 0.99
N GLU A 21 -2.69 2.19 1.18
CA GLU A 21 -3.43 1.52 0.11
C GLU A 21 -3.80 2.46 -1.03
N LEU A 22 -4.22 3.69 -0.72
CA LEU A 22 -4.49 4.73 -1.72
C LEU A 22 -3.22 5.13 -2.48
N SER A 23 -2.08 5.25 -1.80
CA SER A 23 -0.81 5.59 -2.45
C SER A 23 -0.41 4.50 -3.44
N VAL A 24 -0.55 3.22 -3.06
CA VAL A 24 -0.27 2.09 -3.95
C VAL A 24 -1.26 2.01 -5.11
N GLN A 25 -2.54 2.32 -4.90
CA GLN A 25 -3.53 2.37 -5.99
C GLN A 25 -3.30 3.55 -6.97
N LEU A 26 -2.77 4.67 -6.48
CA LEU A 26 -2.45 5.84 -7.29
C LEU A 26 -1.10 5.73 -8.01
N ALA A 27 -0.29 4.74 -7.64
CA ALA A 27 1.00 4.50 -8.26
C ALA A 27 0.84 4.18 -9.75
N ALA A 28 1.59 4.89 -10.59
CA ALA A 28 1.53 4.74 -12.05
C ALA A 28 2.44 3.63 -12.59
N SER A 29 3.39 3.16 -11.78
CA SER A 29 4.39 2.17 -12.16
C SER A 29 4.79 1.32 -10.95
N LYS A 30 5.33 0.12 -11.19
CA LYS A 30 5.87 -0.74 -10.11
C LYS A 30 7.01 -0.09 -9.33
N ALA A 31 7.84 0.73 -9.98
CA ALA A 31 8.89 1.50 -9.33
C ALA A 31 8.32 2.49 -8.29
N ASP A 32 7.17 3.09 -8.59
CA ASP A 32 6.47 4.02 -7.70
C ASP A 32 5.95 3.27 -6.46
N VAL A 33 5.39 2.07 -6.66
CA VAL A 33 4.96 1.19 -5.57
C VAL A 33 6.13 0.72 -4.71
N ALA A 34 7.26 0.34 -5.32
CA ALA A 34 8.47 -0.02 -4.57
C ALA A 34 8.97 1.14 -3.69
N GLY A 35 8.87 2.39 -4.18
CA GLY A 35 9.18 3.59 -3.41
C GLY A 35 8.25 3.78 -2.21
N ILE A 36 6.95 3.52 -2.37
CA ILE A 36 5.96 3.59 -1.29
C ILE A 36 6.21 2.49 -0.25
N ILE A 37 6.47 1.25 -0.69
CA ILE A 37 6.80 0.12 0.18
C ILE A 37 8.06 0.43 1.01
N TYR A 38 9.11 0.94 0.35
CA TYR A 38 10.36 1.33 1.02
C TYR A 38 10.16 2.46 2.03
N ALA A 39 9.32 3.47 1.71
CA ALA A 39 9.01 4.57 2.63
C ALA A 39 8.27 4.11 3.90
N HIS A 40 7.63 2.95 3.86
CA HIS A 40 6.94 2.32 4.99
C HIS A 40 7.78 1.23 5.70
N ASP A 41 9.08 1.11 5.38
CA ASP A 41 9.99 0.10 5.94
C ASP A 41 9.50 -1.36 5.71
N LEU A 42 8.73 -1.56 4.63
CA LEU A 42 8.20 -2.87 4.24
C LEU A 42 9.09 -3.50 3.16
N SER A 43 9.14 -4.83 3.14
CA SER A 43 9.68 -5.58 2.01
C SER A 43 8.59 -5.93 1.00
N GLU A 44 8.95 -6.15 -0.26
CA GLU A 44 8.00 -6.53 -1.32
C GLU A 44 7.29 -7.87 -1.00
N GLU A 45 7.99 -8.80 -0.33
CA GLU A 45 7.43 -10.05 0.18
C GLU A 45 6.39 -9.80 1.28
N GLU A 46 6.71 -8.95 2.27
CA GLU A 46 5.77 -8.58 3.34
C GLU A 46 4.58 -7.81 2.80
N PHE A 47 4.78 -6.93 1.82
CA PHE A 47 3.71 -6.25 1.13
C PHE A 47 2.79 -7.24 0.42
N SER A 48 3.34 -8.24 -0.26
CA SER A 48 2.55 -9.26 -0.97
C SER A 48 1.79 -10.18 -0.01
N ASP A 49 2.36 -10.48 1.16
CA ASP A 49 1.73 -11.26 2.22
C ASP A 49 0.60 -10.49 2.91
N ARG A 50 0.84 -9.22 3.25
CA ARG A 50 -0.11 -8.36 3.96
C ARG A 50 -1.20 -7.77 3.05
N PHE A 51 -0.88 -7.51 1.78
CA PHE A 51 -1.75 -6.85 0.81
C PHE A 51 -1.79 -7.60 -0.53
N PRO A 52 -2.31 -8.84 -0.56
CA PRO A 52 -2.35 -9.65 -1.78
C PRO A 52 -3.22 -9.04 -2.89
N GLU A 53 -4.22 -8.23 -2.54
CA GLU A 53 -5.05 -7.52 -3.51
C GLU A 53 -4.30 -6.37 -4.21
N LEU A 54 -3.51 -5.61 -3.45
CA LEU A 54 -2.65 -4.58 -4.02
C LEU A 54 -1.53 -5.21 -4.84
N ALA A 55 -0.89 -6.27 -4.35
CA ALA A 55 0.17 -6.96 -5.10
C ALA A 55 -0.31 -7.47 -6.48
N LYS A 56 -1.59 -7.83 -6.62
CA LYS A 56 -2.19 -8.13 -7.93
C LYS A 56 -2.31 -6.90 -8.83
N LEU A 57 -2.66 -5.74 -8.30
CA LEU A 57 -2.68 -4.47 -9.05
C LEU A 57 -1.27 -4.06 -9.50
N VAL A 58 -0.28 -4.26 -8.62
CA VAL A 58 1.14 -4.02 -8.93
C VAL A 58 1.63 -4.91 -10.07
N GLN A 59 1.17 -6.15 -10.16
CA GLN A 59 1.52 -7.03 -11.27
C GLN A 59 0.97 -6.55 -12.62
N ASP A 60 -0.15 -5.82 -12.62
CA ASP A 60 -0.77 -5.24 -13.83
C ASP A 60 -0.13 -3.90 -14.23
N LEU A 61 0.54 -3.23 -13.28
CA LEU A 61 1.24 -1.96 -13.54
C LEU A 61 2.49 -2.16 -14.43
N PRO A 62 2.79 -1.19 -15.31
CA PRO A 62 4.04 -1.20 -16.05
C PRO A 62 5.24 -1.05 -15.11
N ASP A 63 6.37 -1.65 -15.47
CA ASP A 63 7.62 -1.64 -14.68
C ASP A 63 8.30 -0.25 -14.59
N ASP A 64 7.70 0.78 -15.18
CA ASP A 64 8.40 1.95 -15.70
C ASP A 64 9.47 1.53 -16.73
N LEU A 65 9.00 1.17 -17.93
CA LEU A 65 9.89 1.20 -19.08
C LEU A 65 9.94 2.64 -19.55
N PRO A 66 11.07 3.36 -19.42
CA PRO A 66 11.25 4.55 -20.24
C PRO A 66 11.10 4.09 -21.69
N HIS A 67 10.07 4.61 -22.35
CA HIS A 67 9.94 4.56 -23.80
C HIS A 67 11.22 5.17 -24.38
N LEU A 68 12.19 4.32 -24.70
CA LEU A 68 13.31 4.66 -25.55
C LEU A 68 12.75 4.71 -26.97
N GLY A 69 12.14 5.85 -27.31
CA GLY A 69 11.64 6.20 -28.64
C GLY A 69 12.45 7.33 -29.23
#